data_AF-A0A372R417-F1
#
_entry.id   AF-A0A372R417-F1
#
_cell.length_a   1.000
_cell.length_b   1.000
_cell.length_c   1.000
_cell.angle_alpha   90.00
_cell.angle_beta   90.00
_cell.angle_gamma   90.00
#
_symmetry.space_group_name_H-M   'P 1'
#
loop_
_entity.id
_entity.type
_entity.pdbx_description
1 polymer ?
#
loop_
_entity_poly.entity_id
_entity_poly.type
_entity_poly.pdbx_seq_one_letter_code
_entity_poly.pdbx_strand_id
1 'polypeptide(L)'
;MSRITNLLKDSLNFILNSQKLKFFPSSSSQKKLKLPPLKDETLRDEILTHPAAPLNNHHPYRRYCFYGDKAYNYFIARELYNRLPNASNGELSILTNKLISRSFLAEVAIECGLDKLIKVAKNAPISTGILCENVEAHFAIYILNGMEDEMKKFTSDIIDFYFENEMNKKKKETS
;
A
#
# COMPACT_ATOMS: atom_id res chain seq x y z
N MET A 1 4.75 -22.27 -10.13
CA MET A 1 3.93 -21.02 -10.07
C MET A 1 2.42 -21.28 -10.05
N SER A 2 1.89 -22.33 -10.70
CA SER A 2 0.44 -22.62 -10.79
C SER A 2 -0.33 -22.84 -9.46
N ARG A 3 0.29 -23.45 -8.44
CA ARG A 3 -0.42 -23.79 -7.18
C ARG A 3 -0.69 -22.59 -6.27
N ILE A 4 0.27 -21.65 -6.17
CA ILE A 4 0.14 -20.43 -5.34
C ILE A 4 -0.85 -19.45 -5.97
N THR A 5 -0.85 -19.32 -7.29
CA THR A 5 -1.82 -18.49 -8.02
C THR A 5 -3.24 -19.03 -7.86
N ASN A 6 -3.41 -20.36 -7.87
CA ASN A 6 -4.73 -20.96 -7.63
C ASN A 6 -5.19 -20.75 -6.19
N LEU A 7 -4.31 -20.92 -5.19
CA LEU A 7 -4.62 -20.64 -3.78
C LEU A 7 -5.01 -19.18 -3.55
N LEU A 8 -4.30 -18.22 -4.18
CA LEU A 8 -4.66 -16.81 -4.15
C LEU A 8 -6.04 -16.57 -4.75
N LYS A 9 -6.31 -17.13 -5.93
CA LYS A 9 -7.60 -16.98 -6.63
C LYS A 9 -8.74 -17.58 -5.83
N ASP A 10 -8.55 -18.76 -5.26
CA ASP A 10 -9.54 -19.47 -4.45
C ASP A 10 -9.80 -18.74 -3.13
N SER A 11 -8.75 -18.23 -2.47
CA SER A 11 -8.89 -17.42 -1.25
C SER A 11 -9.59 -16.09 -1.53
N LEU A 12 -9.25 -15.40 -2.62
CA LEU A 12 -9.92 -14.17 -3.04
C LEU A 12 -11.37 -14.43 -3.43
N ASN A 13 -11.65 -15.54 -4.12
CA ASN A 13 -13.01 -15.97 -4.42
C ASN A 13 -13.79 -16.25 -3.15
N PHE A 14 -13.20 -16.96 -2.19
CA PHE A 14 -13.82 -17.21 -0.90
C PHE A 14 -14.11 -15.88 -0.19
N ILE A 15 -13.13 -15.00 0.00
CA ILE A 15 -13.30 -13.70 0.67
C ILE A 15 -14.40 -12.86 0.00
N LEU A 16 -14.38 -12.76 -1.34
CA LEU A 16 -15.36 -11.98 -2.10
C LEU A 16 -16.77 -12.59 -2.06
N ASN A 17 -16.90 -13.92 -2.02
CA ASN A 17 -18.19 -14.62 -2.06
C ASN A 17 -18.78 -14.89 -0.66
N SER A 18 -17.94 -15.21 0.33
CA SER A 18 -18.35 -15.61 1.69
C SER A 18 -18.76 -14.42 2.55
N GLN A 19 -18.25 -13.22 2.26
CA GLN A 19 -18.56 -12.01 3.04
C GLN A 19 -19.63 -11.10 2.42
N LYS A 20 -20.41 -11.57 1.43
CA LYS A 20 -21.62 -10.93 0.85
C LYS A 20 -21.72 -9.41 1.11
N LEU A 21 -21.16 -8.61 0.20
CA LEU A 21 -21.73 -7.34 -0.30
C LEU A 21 -22.21 -6.25 0.71
N LYS A 22 -21.89 -6.32 2.01
CA LYS A 22 -22.30 -5.29 2.98
C LYS A 22 -21.19 -4.32 3.38
N PHE A 23 -19.94 -4.60 3.03
CA PHE A 23 -18.77 -3.86 3.54
C PHE A 23 -18.13 -2.89 2.55
N PHE A 24 -18.48 -2.95 1.26
CA PHE A 24 -17.84 -2.11 0.25
C PHE A 24 -18.83 -1.06 -0.24
N PRO A 25 -18.51 0.25 -0.15
CA PRO A 25 -19.39 1.29 -0.62
C PRO A 25 -19.67 1.09 -2.12
N SER A 26 -20.95 1.13 -2.48
CA SER A 26 -21.44 0.92 -3.85
C SER A 26 -21.08 2.04 -4.84
N SER A 27 -20.11 2.91 -4.52
CA SER A 27 -19.80 4.05 -5.37
C SER A 27 -18.94 3.63 -6.55
N SER A 28 -19.53 3.66 -7.73
CA SER A 28 -18.98 3.32 -9.05
C SER A 28 -17.93 4.31 -9.59
N SER A 29 -17.21 5.01 -8.73
CA SER A 29 -16.16 5.96 -9.15
C SER A 29 -14.88 5.60 -8.42
N GLN A 30 -13.88 5.13 -9.18
CA GLN A 30 -12.54 4.85 -8.66
C GLN A 30 -12.04 6.08 -7.90
N LYS A 31 -12.06 6.00 -6.56
CA LYS A 31 -11.52 7.07 -5.73
C LYS A 31 -10.00 6.96 -5.82
N LYS A 32 -9.39 7.98 -6.40
CA LYS A 32 -7.94 8.12 -6.38
C LYS A 32 -7.43 8.12 -4.94
N LEU A 33 -6.45 7.28 -4.64
CA LEU A 33 -5.80 7.25 -3.32
C LEU A 33 -5.16 8.61 -3.06
N LYS A 34 -5.37 9.13 -1.85
CA LYS A 34 -4.81 10.41 -1.41
C LYS A 34 -3.96 10.18 -0.17
N LEU A 35 -2.72 10.64 -0.22
CA LEU A 35 -1.84 10.64 0.94
C LEU A 35 -2.41 11.52 2.05
N PRO A 36 -2.30 11.10 3.32
CA PRO A 36 -2.52 12.00 4.44
C PRO A 36 -1.70 13.29 4.32
N PRO A 37 -2.28 14.46 4.63
CA PRO A 37 -1.57 15.73 4.50
C PRO A 37 -0.50 15.87 5.59
N LEU A 38 0.78 15.87 5.19
CA LEU A 38 1.89 16.30 6.06
C LEU A 38 1.91 17.83 6.16
N LYS A 39 1.78 18.34 7.39
CA LYS A 39 1.83 19.79 7.66
C LYS A 39 3.25 20.35 7.58
N ASP A 40 4.25 19.53 7.92
CA ASP A 40 5.64 19.92 7.84
C ASP A 40 6.15 19.80 6.40
N GLU A 41 6.31 20.94 5.74
CA GLU A 41 6.80 21.02 4.36
C GLU A 41 8.25 20.57 4.22
N THR A 42 9.08 20.75 5.27
CA THR A 42 10.48 20.32 5.24
C THR A 42 10.60 18.80 5.28
N LEU A 43 9.84 18.14 6.16
CA LEU A 43 9.75 16.68 6.20
C LEU A 43 9.15 16.11 4.92
N ARG A 44 8.14 16.78 4.35
CA ARG A 44 7.55 16.38 3.08
C ARG A 44 8.57 16.46 1.94
N ASP A 45 9.38 17.51 1.86
CA ASP A 45 10.41 17.64 0.83
C ASP A 45 11.53 16.61 1.00
N GLU A 46 11.91 16.32 2.25
CA GLU A 46 12.91 15.31 2.61
C GLU A 46 12.49 13.91 2.12
N ILE A 47 11.27 13.47 2.41
CA ILE A 47 10.81 12.15 1.96
C ILE A 47 10.51 12.09 0.46
N LEU A 48 10.20 13.21 -0.19
CA LEU A 48 10.03 13.24 -1.65
C LEU A 48 11.35 13.26 -2.41
N THR A 49 12.48 13.50 -1.73
CA THR A 49 13.80 13.56 -2.37
C THR A 49 14.54 12.24 -2.18
N HIS A 50 14.51 11.40 -3.21
CA HIS A 50 15.26 10.15 -3.19
C HIS A 50 16.77 10.42 -3.34
N PRO A 51 17.60 9.83 -2.49
CA PRO A 51 19.03 10.12 -2.46
C PRO A 51 19.78 9.65 -3.72
N ALA A 52 20.62 10.56 -4.23
CA ALA A 52 21.35 10.42 -5.49
C ALA A 52 22.46 9.37 -5.54
N ALA A 53 23.14 9.17 -4.41
CA ALA A 53 24.29 8.28 -4.29
C ALA A 53 23.87 6.98 -3.62
N PRO A 54 24.57 5.85 -3.84
CA PRO A 54 24.42 4.68 -2.99
C PRO A 54 24.69 5.13 -1.57
N LEU A 55 23.60 5.25 -0.83
CA LEU A 55 23.51 5.72 0.54
C LEU A 55 24.69 5.14 1.29
N ASN A 56 25.64 5.99 1.69
CA ASN A 56 26.46 5.66 2.84
C ASN A 56 25.48 5.13 3.90
N ASN A 57 25.76 3.97 4.50
CA ASN A 57 24.79 3.16 5.26
C ASN A 57 24.03 3.89 6.40
N HIS A 58 24.34 5.17 6.65
CA HIS A 58 23.84 6.02 7.71
C HIS A 58 22.84 7.10 7.26
N HIS A 59 22.48 7.21 5.98
CA HIS A 59 21.57 8.26 5.54
C HIS A 59 20.15 8.08 6.12
N PRO A 60 19.50 9.16 6.63
CA PRO A 60 18.22 9.10 7.33
C PRO A 60 17.10 8.45 6.51
N TYR A 61 17.06 8.70 5.20
CA TYR A 61 16.08 8.10 4.28
C TYR A 61 16.01 6.56 4.39
N ARG A 62 17.13 5.83 4.48
CA ARG A 62 17.09 4.37 4.66
C ARG A 62 16.50 3.95 6.00
N ARG A 63 16.68 4.75 7.04
CA ARG A 63 16.07 4.51 8.36
C ARG A 63 14.55 4.70 8.29
N TYR A 64 14.07 5.69 7.54
CA TYR A 64 12.64 5.85 7.28
C TYR A 64 12.09 4.65 6.51
N CYS A 65 12.73 4.21 5.43
CA CYS A 65 12.29 3.01 4.70
C CYS A 65 12.23 1.77 5.61
N PHE A 66 13.25 1.53 6.43
CA PHE A 66 13.27 0.41 7.38
C PHE A 66 12.10 0.45 8.36
N TYR A 67 11.87 1.60 9.00
CA TYR A 67 10.78 1.73 9.98
C TYR A 67 9.40 1.68 9.31
N GLY A 68 9.31 2.33 8.15
CA GLY A 68 8.13 2.44 7.30
C GLY A 68 7.63 1.12 6.74
N ASP A 69 8.54 0.23 6.32
CA ASP A 69 8.19 -1.13 5.90
C ASP A 69 7.48 -1.89 7.04
N LYS A 70 8.04 -1.85 8.25
CA LYS A 70 7.44 -2.52 9.42
C LYS A 70 6.10 -1.90 9.81
N ALA A 71 6.01 -0.57 9.76
CA ALA A 71 4.80 0.18 9.98
C ALA A 71 3.69 -0.20 8.99
N TYR A 72 3.97 -0.10 7.69
CA TYR A 72 3.04 -0.44 6.62
C TYR A 72 2.50 -1.86 6.78
N ASN A 73 3.39 -2.83 6.99
CA ASN A 73 3.03 -4.23 7.15
C ASN A 73 2.12 -4.45 8.36
N TYR A 74 2.40 -3.79 9.48
CA TYR A 74 1.54 -3.84 10.67
C TYR A 74 0.13 -3.31 10.39
N PHE A 75 0.00 -2.12 9.79
CA PHE A 75 -1.31 -1.53 9.53
C PHE A 75 -2.14 -2.38 8.58
N ILE A 76 -1.52 -2.89 7.50
CA ILE A 76 -2.19 -3.77 6.54
C ILE A 76 -2.69 -5.04 7.24
N ALA A 77 -1.83 -5.72 8.00
CA ALA A 77 -2.21 -6.94 8.71
C ALA A 77 -3.31 -6.70 9.74
N ARG A 78 -3.21 -5.62 10.53
CA ARG A 78 -4.22 -5.19 11.50
C ARG A 78 -5.58 -4.95 10.83
N GLU A 79 -5.59 -4.19 9.75
CA GLU A 79 -6.84 -3.82 9.08
C GLU A 79 -7.50 -5.03 8.42
N LEU A 80 -6.73 -5.91 7.78
CA LEU A 80 -7.25 -7.17 7.25
C LEU A 80 -7.82 -8.08 8.34
N TYR A 81 -7.11 -8.22 9.48
CA TYR A 81 -7.58 -9.02 10.62
C TYR A 81 -8.92 -8.51 11.15
N ASN A 82 -9.05 -7.19 11.33
CA ASN A 82 -10.28 -6.58 11.83
C ASN A 82 -11.44 -6.67 10.84
N ARG A 83 -11.16 -6.49 9.54
CA ARG A 83 -12.17 -6.52 8.48
C ARG A 83 -12.65 -7.93 8.13
N LEU A 84 -11.80 -8.94 8.32
CA LEU A 84 -12.06 -10.32 7.88
C LEU A 84 -12.11 -11.30 9.07
N PRO A 85 -13.07 -11.17 10.01
CA PRO A 85 -13.08 -11.96 11.25
C PRO A 85 -13.24 -13.48 11.03
N ASN A 86 -13.73 -13.90 9.86
CA ASN A 86 -13.92 -15.30 9.51
C ASN A 86 -12.81 -15.87 8.62
N ALA A 87 -11.79 -15.07 8.26
CA ALA A 87 -10.68 -15.56 7.45
C ALA A 87 -9.71 -16.40 8.29
N SER A 88 -9.23 -17.49 7.72
CA SER A 88 -8.19 -18.32 8.31
C SER A 88 -6.84 -17.59 8.32
N ASN A 89 -5.90 -18.08 9.15
CA ASN A 89 -4.52 -17.56 9.18
C ASN A 89 -3.85 -17.63 7.80
N GLY A 90 -4.11 -18.69 7.03
CA GLY A 90 -3.57 -18.86 5.68
C GLY A 90 -4.08 -17.79 4.71
N GLU A 91 -5.39 -17.52 4.73
CA GLU A 91 -6.01 -16.49 3.88
C GLU A 91 -5.52 -15.09 4.24
N LEU A 92 -5.46 -14.77 5.53
CA LEU A 92 -4.91 -13.49 6.01
C LEU A 92 -3.44 -13.32 5.61
N SER A 93 -2.63 -14.37 5.73
CA SER A 93 -1.21 -14.34 5.35
C SER A 93 -1.03 -14.14 3.84
N ILE A 94 -1.83 -14.84 3.03
CA ILE A 94 -1.81 -14.72 1.57
C ILE A 94 -2.19 -13.30 1.14
N LEU A 95 -3.27 -12.75 1.70
CA LEU A 95 -3.73 -11.40 1.36
C LEU A 95 -2.77 -10.32 1.85
N THR A 96 -2.25 -10.46 3.08
CA THR A 96 -1.22 -9.56 3.61
C THR A 96 0.01 -9.56 2.69
N ASN A 97 0.56 -10.72 2.34
CA ASN A 97 1.71 -10.84 1.45
C ASN A 97 1.46 -10.19 0.08
N LYS A 98 0.23 -10.25 -0.44
CA LYS A 98 -0.14 -9.55 -1.67
C LYS A 98 -0.09 -8.03 -1.50
N LEU A 99 -0.68 -7.51 -0.42
CA LEU A 99 -0.77 -6.07 -0.16
C LEU A 99 0.57 -5.46 0.32
N ILE A 100 1.50 -6.25 0.84
CA ILE A 100 2.85 -5.77 1.19
C ILE A 100 3.89 -6.04 0.09
N SER A 101 3.46 -6.59 -1.05
CA SER A 101 4.38 -6.88 -2.15
C SER A 101 4.86 -5.60 -2.83
N ARG A 102 6.12 -5.60 -3.27
CA ARG A 102 6.72 -4.44 -3.98
C ARG A 102 5.91 -3.99 -5.20
N SER A 103 5.29 -4.93 -5.91
CA SER A 103 4.45 -4.58 -7.06
C SER A 103 3.19 -3.82 -6.63
N PHE A 104 2.56 -4.20 -5.53
CA PHE A 104 1.39 -3.51 -5.02
C PHE A 104 1.75 -2.17 -4.34
N LEU A 105 2.84 -2.08 -3.58
CA LEU A 105 3.30 -0.79 -3.03
C LEU A 105 3.60 0.23 -4.15
N ALA A 106 4.19 -0.21 -5.26
CA ALA A 106 4.41 0.66 -6.42
C ALA A 106 3.10 1.10 -7.08
N GLU A 107 2.08 0.23 -7.14
CA GLU A 107 0.73 0.60 -7.59
C GLU A 107 0.11 1.67 -6.68
N VAL A 108 0.19 1.48 -5.36
CA VAL A 108 -0.26 2.47 -4.36
C VAL A 108 0.47 3.80 -4.55
N ALA A 109 1.79 3.78 -4.79
CA ALA A 109 2.57 4.99 -5.01
C ALA A 109 2.12 5.77 -6.25
N ILE A 110 1.91 5.07 -7.37
CA ILE A 110 1.43 5.66 -8.63
C ILE A 110 0.01 6.21 -8.45
N GLU A 111 -0.87 5.48 -7.77
CA GLU A 111 -2.24 5.94 -7.53
C GLU A 111 -2.26 7.21 -6.66
N CYS A 112 -1.34 7.31 -5.69
CA CYS A 112 -1.12 8.52 -4.91
C CYS A 112 -0.46 9.67 -5.71
N GLY A 113 0.02 9.41 -6.94
CA GLY A 113 0.72 10.37 -7.79
C GLY A 113 2.18 10.60 -7.42
N LEU A 114 2.80 9.71 -6.63
CA LEU A 114 4.19 9.83 -6.19
C LEU A 114 5.18 9.70 -7.35
N ASP A 115 4.82 8.97 -8.41
CA ASP A 115 5.58 8.88 -9.67
C ASP A 115 5.90 10.23 -10.31
N LYS A 116 5.12 11.28 -9.97
CA LYS A 116 5.30 12.65 -10.47
C LYS A 116 5.89 13.60 -9.44
N LEU A 117 5.91 13.21 -8.17
CA LEU A 117 6.32 14.06 -7.06
C LEU A 117 7.72 13.73 -6.56
N ILE A 118 8.16 12.47 -6.69
CA ILE A 118 9.48 12.04 -6.23
C ILE A 118 10.57 12.70 -7.07
N LYS A 119 11.54 13.31 -6.38
CA LYS A 119 12.74 13.91 -6.96
C LYS A 119 13.89 12.90 -6.88
N VAL A 120 14.62 12.75 -7.97
CA VAL A 120 15.75 11.82 -8.13
C VAL A 120 16.92 12.54 -8.79
N ALA A 121 18.15 12.11 -8.52
CA ALA A 121 19.31 12.74 -9.12
C ALA A 121 19.34 12.62 -10.64
N LYS A 122 19.79 13.70 -11.29
CA LYS A 122 20.01 13.76 -12.75
C LYS A 122 18.80 13.27 -13.57
N ASN A 123 17.59 13.42 -13.03
CA ASN A 123 16.36 12.90 -13.64
C ASN A 123 16.42 11.40 -13.98
N ALA A 124 17.06 10.60 -13.11
CA ALA A 124 17.09 9.15 -13.22
C ALA A 124 15.65 8.58 -13.30
N PRO A 125 15.44 7.41 -13.92
CA PRO A 125 14.13 6.80 -13.95
C PRO A 125 13.66 6.42 -12.54
N ILE A 126 12.41 6.75 -12.21
CA ILE A 126 11.77 6.32 -10.97
C ILE A 126 11.45 4.82 -11.09
N SER A 127 12.25 3.99 -10.42
CA SER A 127 12.06 2.54 -10.40
C SER A 127 10.94 2.11 -9.45
N THR A 128 10.44 0.87 -9.62
CA THR A 128 9.54 0.23 -8.65
C THR A 128 10.08 0.30 -7.23
N GLY A 129 11.41 0.17 -7.05
CA GLY A 129 12.00 0.23 -5.73
C GLY A 129 11.90 1.60 -5.08
N ILE A 130 12.13 2.66 -5.87
CA ILE A 130 12.00 4.05 -5.40
C ILE A 130 10.56 4.35 -5.00
N LEU A 131 9.59 3.87 -5.79
CA LEU A 131 8.16 4.02 -5.46
C LEU A 131 7.81 3.34 -4.12
N CYS A 132 8.26 2.11 -3.91
CA CYS A 132 8.01 1.37 -2.66
C CYS A 132 8.64 2.08 -1.47
N GLU A 133 9.94 2.40 -1.58
CA GLU A 133 10.70 3.08 -0.54
C GLU A 133 10.05 4.41 -0.13
N ASN A 134 9.41 5.10 -1.09
CA ASN A 134 8.73 6.35 -0.82
C ASN A 134 7.42 6.16 -0.02
N VAL A 135 6.63 5.13 -0.33
CA VAL A 135 5.45 4.77 0.48
C VAL A 135 5.87 4.40 1.90
N GLU A 136 6.93 3.58 2.03
CA GLU A 136 7.50 3.24 3.34
C GLU A 136 7.94 4.50 4.10
N ALA A 137 8.69 5.40 3.46
CA ALA A 137 9.12 6.66 4.09
C ALA A 137 7.95 7.52 4.59
N HIS A 138 6.84 7.60 3.83
CA HIS A 138 5.63 8.29 4.30
C HIS A 138 5.07 7.65 5.58
N PHE A 139 4.93 6.32 5.63
CA PHE A 139 4.45 5.61 6.82
C PHE A 139 5.37 5.84 8.04
N ALA A 140 6.68 5.87 7.84
CA ALA A 140 7.62 6.20 8.92
C ALA A 140 7.40 7.61 9.47
N ILE A 141 7.29 8.61 8.60
CA ILE A 141 7.07 10.00 9.03
C ILE A 141 5.71 10.17 9.69
N TYR A 142 4.66 9.53 9.20
CA TYR A 142 3.35 9.56 9.85
C TYR A 142 3.41 9.05 11.29
N ILE A 143 4.05 7.90 11.55
CA ILE A 143 4.20 7.41 12.93
C ILE A 143 5.02 8.37 13.77
N LEU A 144 6.18 8.83 13.26
CA LEU A 144 7.06 9.73 14.00
C LEU A 144 6.39 11.06 14.37
N ASN A 145 5.30 11.42 13.68
CA ASN A 145 4.51 12.63 13.93
C ASN A 145 3.14 12.33 14.58
N GLY A 146 2.94 11.13 15.14
CA GLY A 146 1.72 10.79 15.88
C GLY A 146 0.45 10.68 15.02
N MET A 147 0.58 10.51 13.71
CA MET A 147 -0.54 10.47 12.75
C MET A 147 -1.13 9.06 12.60
N GLU A 148 -1.35 8.38 13.74
CA GLU A 148 -1.77 6.98 13.73
C GLU A 148 -3.17 6.78 13.12
N ASP A 149 -4.08 7.70 13.42
CA ASP A 149 -5.46 7.62 12.95
C ASP A 149 -5.58 7.92 11.45
N GLU A 150 -4.75 8.84 10.94
CA GLU A 150 -4.62 9.08 9.51
C GLU A 150 -4.08 7.85 8.77
N MET A 151 -3.11 7.11 9.35
CA MET A 151 -2.64 5.87 8.75
C MET A 151 -3.71 4.77 8.78
N LYS A 152 -4.46 4.62 9.88
CA LYS A 152 -5.58 3.66 9.92
C LYS A 152 -6.56 3.94 8.78
N LYS A 153 -6.92 5.22 8.59
CA LYS A 153 -7.79 5.63 7.49
C LYS A 153 -7.17 5.39 6.11
N PHE A 154 -5.90 5.74 5.93
CA PHE A 154 -5.22 5.55 4.65
C PHE A 154 -5.05 4.06 4.29
N THR A 155 -4.74 3.21 5.27
CA THR A 155 -4.69 1.76 5.10
C THR A 155 -6.06 1.18 4.77
N SER A 156 -7.11 1.67 5.41
CA SER A 156 -8.50 1.35 5.06
C SER A 156 -8.78 1.69 3.59
N ASP A 157 -8.43 2.90 3.13
CA ASP A 157 -8.58 3.33 1.74
C ASP A 157 -7.75 2.47 0.76
N ILE A 158 -6.53 2.07 1.12
CA ILE A 158 -5.67 1.16 0.32
C ILE A 158 -6.33 -0.21 0.13
N ILE A 159 -6.93 -0.76 1.20
CA ILE A 159 -7.61 -2.06 1.14
C ILE A 159 -8.87 -1.97 0.29
N ASP A 160 -9.64 -0.89 0.41
CA ASP A 160 -10.80 -0.64 -0.44
C ASP A 160 -10.40 -0.54 -1.92
N PHE A 161 -9.34 0.22 -2.23
CA PHE A 161 -8.77 0.31 -3.58
C PHE A 161 -8.40 -1.07 -4.15
N TYR A 162 -7.75 -1.92 -3.37
CA TYR A 162 -7.40 -3.27 -3.80
C TYR A 162 -8.65 -4.09 -4.16
N PHE A 163 -9.63 -4.16 -3.26
CA PHE A 163 -10.83 -4.97 -3.48
C PHE A 163 -11.69 -4.44 -4.63
N GLU A 164 -11.83 -3.12 -4.79
CA GLU A 164 -12.51 -2.51 -5.93
C GLU A 164 -11.86 -2.94 -7.25
N ASN A 165 -10.52 -2.92 -7.33
CA ASN A 165 -9.79 -3.33 -8.52
C ASN A 165 -9.98 -4.83 -8.82
N GLU A 166 -9.94 -5.69 -7.80
CA GLU A 166 -10.19 -7.13 -7.98
C GLU A 166 -11.62 -7.43 -8.43
N MET A 167 -12.62 -6.72 -7.90
CA MET A 167 -14.01 -6.85 -8.36
C MET A 167 -14.19 -6.38 -9.81
N ASN A 168 -13.54 -5.29 -10.21
CA ASN A 168 -13.61 -4.77 -11.57
C ASN A 168 -12.94 -5.71 -12.58
N LYS A 169 -11.82 -6.34 -12.22
CA LYS A 169 -11.18 -7.38 -13.04
C LYS A 169 -12.13 -8.57 -13.26
N LYS A 170 -12.76 -9.08 -12.20
CA LYS A 170 -13.75 -10.17 -12.31
C LYS A 170 -14.92 -9.85 -13.23
N LYS A 171 -15.50 -8.64 -13.12
CA LYS A 171 -16.62 -8.22 -13.99
C LYS A 171 -16.23 -8.24 -15.48
N LYS A 172 -14.99 -7.83 -15.80
CA LYS A 172 -14.47 -7.85 -17.18
C LYS A 172 -14.19 -9.26 -17.70
N GLU A 173 -13.84 -10.21 -16.83
CA GLU A 173 -13.64 -11.62 -17.21
C GLU A 173 -14.97 -12.36 -17.48
N THR A 174 -16.07 -11.88 -16.90
CA THR A 174 -17.41 -12.49 -17.03
C THR A 174 -18.33 -11.80 -18.04
N SER A 175 -17.90 -10.70 -18.66
CA SER A 175 -18.65 -9.95 -19.70
C SER A 175 -18.10 -10.27 -21.07
#